data_AF-A0A4R4QNV8-F1
#
_entry.id   AF-A0A4R4QNV8-F1
#
_cell.length_a   1.000
_cell.length_b   1.000
_cell.length_c   1.000
_cell.angle_alpha   90.00
_cell.angle_beta   90.00
_cell.angle_gamma   90.00
#
_symmetry.space_group_name_H-M   'P 1'
#
loop_
_entity.id
_entity.type
_entity.pdbx_description
1 polymer ?
#
loop_
_entity_poly.entity_id
_entity_poly.type
_entity_poly.pdbx_seq_one_letter_code
_entity_poly.pdbx_strand_id
1 'polypeptide(L)'
;MSTPHHRETDAVTVVARGEIDLSTAGDLQREIEAAVAGPASAVTVDLGEVTFLDSAGINALLTGRRFADDHRKPYRVTNAQGMVRQLLRLTGVWDHLSAPAGG
;
A
#
# COMPACT_ATOMS: atom_id res chain seq x y z
N MET A 1 27.01 7.52 23.26
CA MET A 1 26.13 8.26 22.33
C MET A 1 26.47 7.79 20.93
N SER A 2 25.60 6.99 20.32
CA SER A 2 25.81 6.47 18.97
C SER A 2 24.48 6.49 18.24
N THR A 3 24.29 7.43 17.32
CA THR A 3 23.29 7.31 16.27
C THR A 3 23.84 7.95 15.02
N PRO A 4 24.15 7.12 14.03
CA PRO A 4 23.47 7.31 12.77
C PRO A 4 22.87 5.99 12.28
N HIS A 5 21.55 5.97 12.11
CA HIS A 5 20.88 4.97 11.30
C HIS A 5 20.53 5.64 9.97
N HIS A 6 21.43 5.59 8.99
CA HIS A 6 21.07 5.89 7.60
C HIS A 6 20.73 4.56 6.93
N ARG A 7 19.45 4.19 6.99
CA ARG A 7 18.89 3.18 6.10
C ARG A 7 18.07 3.91 5.05
N GLU A 8 18.76 4.47 4.06
CA GLU A 8 18.12 4.83 2.80
C GLU A 8 17.78 3.52 2.10
N THR A 9 16.62 3.01 2.47
CA THR A 9 16.02 1.81 1.93
C THR A 9 15.50 2.24 0.57
N ASP A 10 16.05 1.71 -0.52
CA ASP A 10 15.58 1.97 -1.88
C ASP A 10 14.11 1.54 -1.94
N ALA A 11 13.20 2.48 -1.74
CA ALA A 11 11.78 2.25 -1.52
C ALA A 11 10.99 3.01 -2.57
N VAL A 12 10.05 2.32 -3.22
CA VAL A 12 9.17 2.92 -4.20
C VAL A 12 7.82 3.23 -3.55
N THR A 13 7.25 4.37 -3.92
CA THR A 13 5.91 4.77 -3.46
C THR A 13 4.96 4.83 -4.65
N VAL A 14 3.88 4.04 -4.58
CA VAL A 14 2.75 4.10 -5.52
C VAL A 14 1.74 5.09 -4.95
N VAL A 15 1.52 6.21 -5.64
CA VAL A 15 0.58 7.24 -5.20
C VAL A 15 -0.75 7.08 -5.93
N ALA A 16 -1.77 6.65 -5.20
CA ALA A 16 -3.14 6.56 -5.71
C ALA A 16 -3.87 7.89 -5.54
N ARG A 17 -4.67 8.28 -6.54
CA ARG A 17 -5.38 9.56 -6.59
C ARG A 17 -6.80 9.36 -7.08
N GLY A 18 -7.74 10.14 -6.54
CA GLY A 18 -9.14 10.12 -6.96
C GLY A 18 -9.91 8.92 -6.44
N GLU A 19 -10.77 8.35 -7.26
CA GLU A 19 -11.68 7.26 -6.90
C GLU A 19 -11.08 5.90 -7.28
N ILE A 20 -11.06 4.97 -6.33
CA ILE A 20 -10.64 3.59 -6.56
C ILE A 20 -11.87 2.68 -6.49
N ASP A 21 -12.37 2.30 -7.65
CA ASP A 21 -13.56 1.47 -7.84
C ASP A 21 -13.26 0.29 -8.79
N LEU A 22 -14.29 -0.47 -9.18
CA LEU A 22 -14.14 -1.59 -10.12
C LEU A 22 -13.43 -1.25 -11.43
N SER A 23 -13.53 -0.01 -11.92
CA SER A 23 -12.93 0.44 -13.17
C SER A 23 -11.45 0.82 -13.03
N THR A 24 -11.03 1.30 -11.86
CA THR A 24 -9.66 1.79 -11.60
C THR A 24 -8.82 0.87 -10.71
N ALA A 25 -9.44 -0.05 -9.97
CA ALA A 25 -8.75 -0.97 -9.06
C ALA A 25 -7.74 -1.88 -9.79
N GLY A 26 -8.04 -2.29 -11.02
CA GLY A 26 -7.12 -3.10 -11.83
C GLY A 26 -5.83 -2.34 -12.19
N ASP A 27 -5.91 -1.04 -12.38
CA ASP A 27 -4.75 -0.20 -12.70
C ASP A 27 -3.86 -0.06 -11.46
N LEU A 28 -4.47 0.24 -10.31
CA LEU A 28 -3.76 0.28 -9.02
C LEU A 28 -3.05 -1.04 -8.72
N GLN A 29 -3.72 -2.18 -8.95
CA GLN A 29 -3.10 -3.49 -8.72
C GLN A 29 -1.87 -3.69 -9.62
N ARG A 30 -1.97 -3.38 -10.91
CA ARG A 30 -0.85 -3.52 -11.86
C ARG A 30 0.36 -2.66 -11.48
N GLU A 31 0.13 -1.43 -11.05
CA GLU A 31 1.21 -0.53 -10.61
C GLU A 31 1.88 -1.03 -9.32
N ILE A 32 1.09 -1.58 -8.39
CA ILE A 32 1.64 -2.21 -7.17
C ILE A 32 2.48 -3.45 -7.54
N GLU A 33 1.98 -4.33 -8.39
CA GLU A 33 2.71 -5.53 -8.82
C GLU A 33 4.00 -5.18 -9.55
N ALA A 34 3.98 -4.16 -10.43
CA ALA A 34 5.17 -3.66 -11.10
C ALA A 34 6.20 -3.10 -10.11
N ALA A 35 5.75 -2.32 -9.12
CA ALA A 35 6.60 -1.80 -8.06
C ALA A 35 7.23 -2.92 -7.21
N VAL A 36 6.46 -3.97 -6.91
CA VAL A 36 6.96 -5.17 -6.21
C VAL A 36 7.94 -5.95 -7.08
N ALA A 37 7.72 -6.10 -8.38
CA ALA A 37 8.65 -6.80 -9.28
C ALA A 37 9.93 -6.02 -9.58
N GLY A 38 9.92 -4.69 -9.36
CA GLY A 38 11.05 -3.80 -9.62
C GLY A 38 12.27 -3.98 -8.69
N PRO A 39 13.31 -3.16 -8.82
CA PRO A 39 14.53 -3.28 -8.01
C PRO A 39 14.37 -2.80 -6.56
N ALA A 40 13.33 -2.01 -6.27
CA ALA A 40 13.11 -1.43 -4.95
C ALA A 40 13.01 -2.51 -3.86
N SER A 41 13.67 -2.23 -2.74
CA SER A 41 13.72 -3.06 -1.54
C SER A 41 12.46 -2.99 -0.68
N ALA A 42 11.57 -2.02 -0.91
CA ALA A 42 10.29 -1.89 -0.23
C ALA A 42 9.26 -1.15 -1.10
N VAL A 43 7.98 -1.40 -0.85
CA VAL A 43 6.84 -0.76 -1.53
C VAL A 43 5.94 -0.07 -0.51
N THR A 44 5.62 1.20 -0.77
CA THR A 44 4.60 1.94 -0.04
C THR A 44 3.47 2.32 -1.00
N VAL A 45 2.22 2.17 -0.57
CA VAL A 45 1.05 2.71 -1.27
C VAL A 45 0.55 3.92 -0.48
N ASP A 46 0.49 5.07 -1.14
CA ASP A 46 0.00 6.32 -0.57
C ASP A 46 -1.44 6.56 -1.04
N LEU A 47 -2.36 6.66 -0.08
CA LEU A 47 -3.78 6.93 -0.31
C LEU A 47 -4.20 8.36 0.08
N GLY A 48 -3.24 9.28 0.25
CA GLY A 48 -3.47 10.65 0.71
C GLY A 48 -4.37 11.49 -0.20
N GLU A 49 -4.43 11.13 -1.48
CA GLU A 49 -5.25 11.81 -2.48
C GLU A 49 -6.42 10.93 -2.98
N VAL A 50 -6.70 9.83 -2.29
CA VAL A 50 -7.85 8.96 -2.59
C VAL A 50 -9.10 9.50 -1.89
N THR A 51 -10.13 9.78 -2.68
CA THR A 51 -11.40 10.35 -2.21
C THR A 51 -12.48 9.30 -1.99
N PHE A 52 -12.38 8.17 -2.68
CA PHE A 52 -13.32 7.06 -2.59
C PHE A 52 -12.61 5.72 -2.78
N LEU A 53 -13.06 4.69 -2.04
CA LEU A 53 -12.55 3.33 -2.10
C LEU A 53 -13.73 2.37 -1.92
N ASP A 54 -13.86 1.37 -2.79
CA ASP A 54 -14.85 0.29 -2.66
C ASP A 54 -14.20 -1.06 -2.33
N SER A 55 -14.97 -2.15 -2.41
CA SER A 55 -14.46 -3.51 -2.20
C SER A 55 -13.42 -3.94 -3.23
N ALA A 56 -13.50 -3.48 -4.49
CA ALA A 56 -12.53 -3.81 -5.52
C ALA A 56 -11.18 -3.15 -5.21
N GLY A 57 -11.20 -1.89 -4.78
CA GLY A 57 -10.00 -1.19 -4.31
C GLY A 57 -9.36 -1.82 -3.09
N ILE A 58 -10.15 -2.24 -2.09
CA ILE A 58 -9.64 -2.98 -0.92
C ILE A 58 -8.98 -4.29 -1.37
N ASN A 59 -9.62 -5.03 -2.28
CA ASN A 59 -9.06 -6.29 -2.78
C ASN A 59 -7.76 -6.08 -3.57
N ALA A 60 -7.64 -4.98 -4.34
CA ALA A 60 -6.39 -4.63 -5.03
C ALA A 60 -5.24 -4.42 -4.03
N LEU A 61 -5.48 -3.69 -2.93
CA LEU A 61 -4.47 -3.49 -1.87
C LEU A 61 -4.08 -4.80 -1.18
N LEU A 62 -5.05 -5.66 -0.86
CA LEU A 62 -4.80 -6.96 -0.23
C LEU A 62 -4.05 -7.91 -1.18
N THR A 63 -4.36 -7.88 -2.47
CA THR A 63 -3.66 -8.68 -3.48
C THR A 63 -2.23 -8.20 -3.66
N GLY A 64 -2.02 -6.89 -3.70
CA GLY A 64 -0.69 -6.28 -3.69
C GLY A 64 0.13 -6.69 -2.46
N ARG A 65 -0.48 -6.72 -1.27
CA ARG A 65 0.19 -7.22 -0.04
C ARG A 65 0.63 -8.67 -0.19
N ARG A 66 -0.28 -9.56 -0.60
CA ARG A 66 0.03 -10.99 -0.81
C ARG A 66 1.17 -11.18 -1.82
N PHE A 67 1.11 -10.44 -2.93
CA PHE A 67 2.15 -10.49 -3.95
C PHE A 67 3.52 -10.01 -3.41
N ALA A 68 3.53 -8.94 -2.60
CA ALA A 68 4.74 -8.48 -1.93
C ALA A 68 5.29 -9.49 -0.91
N ASP A 69 4.41 -10.14 -0.13
CA ASP A 69 4.78 -11.19 0.82
C ASP A 69 5.42 -12.40 0.10
N ASP A 70 4.85 -12.83 -1.04
CA ASP A 70 5.42 -13.89 -1.90
C ASP A 70 6.82 -13.53 -2.42
N HIS A 71 7.07 -12.24 -2.68
CA HIS A 71 8.38 -11.71 -3.09
C HIS A 71 9.29 -11.35 -1.90
N ARG A 72 8.84 -11.58 -0.66
CA ARG A 72 9.54 -11.20 0.58
C ARG A 72 9.90 -9.70 0.62
N LYS A 73 9.04 -8.85 0.07
CA LYS A 73 9.23 -7.40 0.04
C LYS A 73 8.34 -6.70 1.07
N PRO A 74 8.91 -5.83 1.92
CA PRO A 74 8.13 -4.95 2.77
C PRO A 74 7.08 -4.17 1.97
N TYR A 75 5.82 -4.27 2.41
CA TYR A 75 4.69 -3.56 1.81
C TYR A 75 3.88 -2.86 2.89
N ARG A 76 3.49 -1.60 2.65
CA ARG A 76 2.60 -0.87 3.55
C ARG A 76 1.68 0.10 2.81
N VAL A 77 0.50 0.31 3.36
CA VAL A 77 -0.46 1.34 2.93
C VAL A 77 -0.44 2.50 3.93
N THR A 78 -0.49 3.71 3.41
CA THR A 78 -0.27 4.94 4.18
C THR A 78 -1.24 6.04 3.80
N ASN A 79 -1.28 7.07 4.64
CA ASN A 79 -1.94 8.34 4.37
C ASN A 79 -3.43 8.28 4.01
N ALA A 80 -4.12 7.13 4.18
CA ALA A 80 -5.57 7.09 4.06
C ALA A 80 -6.22 8.08 5.03
N GLN A 81 -7.12 8.93 4.52
CA GLN A 81 -7.83 9.95 5.30
C GLN A 81 -9.34 9.71 5.28
N GLY A 82 -10.06 10.42 6.17
CA GLY A 82 -11.52 10.54 6.14
C GLY A 82 -12.26 9.20 6.01
N MET A 83 -13.20 9.15 5.06
CA MET A 83 -14.06 7.99 4.82
C MET A 83 -13.27 6.75 4.38
N VAL A 84 -12.22 6.92 3.57
CA VAL A 84 -11.36 5.82 3.11
C VAL A 84 -10.69 5.13 4.30
N ARG A 85 -10.12 5.91 5.23
CA ARG A 85 -9.53 5.36 6.45
C ARG A 85 -10.57 4.66 7.32
N GLN A 86 -11.76 5.24 7.45
CA GLN A 86 -12.84 4.64 8.24
C GLN A 86 -13.31 3.31 7.65
N LEU A 87 -13.49 3.24 6.33
CA LEU A 87 -13.85 2.01 5.63
C LEU A 87 -12.80 0.91 5.83
N LEU A 88 -11.51 1.23 5.66
CA LEU A 88 -10.40 0.29 5.88
C LEU A 88 -10.35 -0.20 7.33
N ARG A 89 -10.70 0.64 8.31
CA ARG A 89 -10.79 0.25 9.72
C ARG A 89 -12.00 -0.63 10.02
N LEU A 90 -13.17 -0.27 9.50
CA LEU A 90 -14.40 -1.03 9.72
C LEU A 90 -14.33 -2.44 9.13
N THR A 91 -13.62 -2.60 8.02
CA THR A 91 -13.35 -3.90 7.39
C THR A 91 -12.21 -4.67 8.07
N GLY A 92 -11.53 -4.07 9.06
CA GLY A 92 -10.40 -4.68 9.78
C GLY A 92 -9.10 -4.78 8.97
N VAL A 93 -9.07 -4.30 7.72
CA VAL A 93 -7.90 -4.46 6.85
C VAL A 93 -6.83 -3.40 7.10
N TRP A 94 -7.17 -2.28 7.73
CA TRP A 94 -6.24 -1.19 7.96
C TRP A 94 -5.00 -1.64 8.74
N ASP A 95 -5.17 -2.41 9.81
CA ASP A 95 -4.05 -2.82 10.65
C ASP A 95 -3.16 -3.84 9.92
N HIS A 96 -3.75 -4.67 9.07
CA HIS A 96 -3.00 -5.61 8.23
C HIS A 96 -2.17 -4.90 7.14
N LEU A 97 -2.72 -3.81 6.57
CA LEU A 97 -2.09 -3.08 5.48
C LEU A 97 -1.13 -1.98 5.95
N SER A 98 -1.36 -1.39 7.11
CA SER A 98 -0.59 -0.22 7.60
C SER A 98 0.56 -0.57 8.55
N ALA A 99 0.59 -1.80 9.07
CA ALA A 99 1.68 -2.26 9.89
C ALA A 99 3.01 -2.20 9.10
N PRO A 100 4.09 -1.65 9.69
CA PRO A 100 5.41 -1.84 9.12
C PRO A 100 5.66 -3.34 8.98
N ALA A 101 6.28 -3.78 7.87
CA ALA A 101 6.80 -5.14 7.81
C ALA A 101 7.79 -5.28 8.99
N GLY A 102 7.35 -5.97 10.04
CA GLY A 102 7.97 -5.90 11.35
C GLY A 102 8.16 -7.27 11.94
N GLY A 103 9.42 -7.60 12.19
CA GLY A 103 9.87 -8.60 13.16
C GLY A 103 10.34 -9.90 12.55
#